data_AF-A0A964LHZ5-F1
#
_entry.id   AF-A0A964LHZ5-F1
#
_cell.length_a   1.000
_cell.length_b   1.000
_cell.length_c   1.000
_cell.angle_alpha   90.00
_cell.angle_beta   90.00
_cell.angle_gamma   90.00
#
_symmetry.space_group_name_H-M   'P 1'
#
loop_
_entity.id
_entity.type
_entity.pdbx_description
1 polymer ?
#
loop_
_entity_poly.entity_id
_entity_poly.type
_entity_poly.pdbx_seq_one_letter_code
_entity_poly.pdbx_strand_id
1 'polypeptide(L)' 'MPKVKAISYIPLKDNDGQVLREKIDELEFVLYAHFVGWTKHGIATGAFQMPDGSRSEDTHLVFYVVLDDARLSELREILL' A
#
# COMPACT_ATOMS: atom_id res chain seq x y z
N MET A 1 -7.06 21.38 -12.00
CA MET A 1 -5.71 20.83 -11.74
C MET A 1 -5.67 19.41 -12.30
N PRO A 2 -4.53 18.94 -12.84
CA PRO A 2 -4.42 17.57 -13.33
C PRO A 2 -4.65 16.60 -12.16
N LYS A 3 -5.48 15.59 -12.40
CA LYS A 3 -5.70 14.48 -11.48
C LYS A 3 -4.73 13.35 -11.82
N VAL A 4 -4.21 12.71 -10.78
CA VAL A 4 -3.34 11.53 -10.91
C VAL A 4 -3.95 10.37 -10.13
N LYS A 5 -3.68 9.15 -10.60
CA LYS A 5 -3.98 7.90 -9.89
C LYS A 5 -2.67 7.39 -9.29
N ALA A 6 -2.51 7.52 -7.97
CA ALA A 6 -1.38 6.97 -7.26
C ALA A 6 -1.72 5.55 -6.79
N ILE A 7 -0.92 4.56 -7.19
CA ILE A 7 -1.09 3.15 -6.82
C ILE A 7 -0.01 2.82 -5.80
N SER A 8 -0.40 2.23 -4.68
CA SER A 8 0.52 1.80 -3.61
C SER A 8 0.35 0.32 -3.32
N TYR A 9 1.46 -0.31 -2.96
CA TYR A 9 1.55 -1.71 -2.55
C TYR A 9 1.96 -1.73 -1.08
N ILE A 10 1.05 -2.08 -0.19
CA ILE A 10 1.32 -2.12 1.26
C ILE A 10 1.54 -3.55 1.70
N PRO A 11 2.66 -3.87 2.38
CA PRO A 11 2.91 -5.21 2.87
C PRO A 11 1.79 -5.67 3.80
N LEU A 12 1.31 -6.90 3.64
CA LEU A 12 0.36 -7.50 4.59
C LEU A 12 1.04 -7.98 5.87
N LYS A 13 2.35 -8.23 5.78
CA LYS A 13 3.22 -8.65 6.87
C LYS A 13 4.52 -7.87 6.82
N ASP A 14 5.16 -7.67 7.96
CA ASP A 14 6.54 -7.18 7.99
C ASP A 14 7.56 -8.31 7.73
N ASN A 15 8.85 -7.94 7.78
CA ASN A 15 9.96 -8.86 7.56
C ASN A 15 10.07 -9.96 8.63
N ASP A 16 9.46 -9.75 9.81
CA ASP A 16 9.42 -10.73 10.89
C ASP A 16 8.17 -11.61 10.82
N GLY A 17 7.29 -11.38 9.82
CA GLY A 17 6.06 -12.11 9.58
C GLY A 17 4.86 -11.62 10.39
N GLN A 18 4.99 -10.51 11.13
CA GLN A 18 3.89 -9.92 11.87
C GLN A 18 2.84 -9.37 10.90
N VAL A 19 1.58 -9.73 11.10
CA VAL A 19 0.46 -9.24 10.29
C VAL A 19 0.20 -7.76 10.59
N LEU A 20 0.16 -6.92 9.55
CA LEU A 20 0.07 -5.46 9.68
C LEU A 20 -1.38 -4.93 9.65
N ARG A 21 -2.37 -5.76 9.96
CA ARG A 21 -3.79 -5.43 9.79
C ARG A 21 -4.20 -4.12 10.49
N GLU A 22 -3.84 -3.96 11.76
CA GLU A 22 -4.23 -2.76 12.53
C GLU A 22 -3.62 -1.49 11.94
N LYS A 23 -2.34 -1.54 11.54
CA LYS A 23 -1.67 -0.42 10.85
C LYS A 23 -2.30 -0.11 9.49
N ILE A 24 -2.75 -1.13 8.77
CA ILE A 24 -3.48 -0.95 7.51
C ILE A 24 -4.83 -0.29 7.76
N ASP A 25 -5.58 -0.70 8.78
CA ASP A 25 -6.87 -0.09 9.14
C ASP A 25 -6.69 1.38 9.53
N GLU A 26 -5.63 1.72 10.27
CA GLU A 26 -5.25 3.11 10.58
C GLU A 26 -4.91 3.91 9.32
N LEU A 27 -4.12 3.34 8.41
CA LEU A 27 -3.79 3.96 7.13
C LEU A 27 -5.05 4.20 6.28
N GLU A 28 -5.95 3.21 6.19
CA GLU A 28 -7.23 3.33 5.46
C GLU A 28 -8.07 4.50 6.02
N PHE A 29 -8.07 4.72 7.34
CA PHE A 29 -8.73 5.86 7.98
C PHE A 29 -8.06 7.20 7.63
N VAL A 30 -6.73 7.29 7.72
CA VAL A 30 -5.98 8.52 7.38
C VAL A 30 -6.19 8.89 5.91
N LEU A 31 -6.12 7.93 4.99
CA LEU A 31 -6.37 8.16 3.57
C LEU A 31 -7.79 8.68 3.32
N TYR A 32 -8.79 8.15 4.03
CA TYR A 32 -10.16 8.67 3.94
C TYR A 32 -10.26 10.11 4.45
N ALA A 33 -9.65 10.42 5.61
CA ALA A 33 -9.70 11.76 6.20
C ALA A 33 -9.04 12.82 5.29
N HIS A 34 -7.92 12.48 4.63
CA HIS A 34 -7.16 13.43 3.81
C HIS A 34 -7.68 13.52 2.36
N PHE A 35 -8.06 12.40 1.76
CA PHE A 35 -8.36 12.32 0.32
C PHE A 35 -9.82 11.98 0.02
N VAL A 36 -10.67 11.88 1.05
CA VAL A 36 -12.12 11.55 0.94
C VAL A 36 -12.36 10.13 0.41
N GLY A 37 -11.32 9.30 0.37
CA GLY A 37 -11.42 7.90 0.01
C GLY A 37 -10.18 7.33 -0.68
N TRP A 38 -10.25 6.02 -0.84
CA TRP A 38 -9.28 5.18 -1.53
C TRP A 38 -10.03 4.01 -2.14
N THR A 39 -9.40 3.26 -3.05
CA THR A 39 -9.98 2.04 -3.59
C THR A 39 -9.07 0.85 -3.35
N LYS A 40 -9.62 -0.21 -2.74
CA LYS A 40 -8.99 -1.53 -2.66
C LYS A 40 -9.01 -2.17 -4.05
N HIS A 41 -7.83 -2.45 -4.61
CA HIS A 41 -7.74 -3.11 -5.90
C HIS A 41 -7.65 -4.64 -5.76
N GLY A 42 -6.93 -5.12 -4.74
CA GLY A 42 -6.75 -6.56 -4.50
C GLY A 42 -5.47 -6.86 -3.74
N ILE A 43 -5.02 -8.12 -3.82
CA ILE A 43 -3.75 -8.58 -3.25
C ILE A 43 -2.79 -8.92 -4.40
N ALA A 44 -1.57 -8.41 -4.33
CA ALA A 44 -0.48 -8.78 -5.22
C ALA A 44 0.51 -9.68 -4.47
N THR A 45 0.88 -10.80 -5.10
CA THR A 45 1.87 -11.74 -4.54
C THR A 45 3.10 -11.76 -5.44
N GLY A 46 4.23 -11.31 -4.92
CA GLY A 46 5.55 -11.59 -5.46
C GLY A 46 6.02 -12.95 -4.95
N ALA A 47 6.60 -13.76 -5.83
CA ALA A 47 7.26 -15.00 -5.44
C ALA A 47 8.72 -14.91 -5.87
N PHE A 48 9.63 -15.22 -4.95
CA PHE A 48 11.06 -15.23 -5.19
C PHE A 48 11.64 -16.59 -4.83
N GLN A 49 12.60 -17.05 -5.64
CA GLN A 49 13.42 -18.20 -5.27
C GLN A 49 14.66 -17.71 -4.52
N MET A 50 14.87 -18.26 -3.33
CA MET A 50 16.02 -17.98 -2.48
C MET A 50 17.25 -18.74 -2.97
N PRO A 51 18.48 -18.35 -2.55
CA PRO A 51 19.70 -19.03 -2.97
C PRO A 51 19.79 -20.51 -2.59
N ASP A 52 19.08 -20.93 -1.53
CA ASP A 52 18.97 -22.34 -1.11
C ASP A 52 17.91 -23.13 -1.89
N GLY A 53 17.27 -22.51 -2.89
CA GLY A 53 16.21 -23.09 -3.70
C GLY A 53 14.81 -23.01 -3.09
N SER A 54 14.68 -22.55 -1.84
CA SER A 54 13.38 -22.34 -1.20
C SER A 54 12.60 -21.19 -1.85
N ARG A 55 11.27 -21.19 -1.69
CA ARG A 55 10.38 -20.13 -2.18
C ARG A 55 10.06 -19.17 -1.04
N SER A 56 10.27 -17.89 -1.27
CA SER A 56 9.77 -16.80 -0.45
C SER A 56 8.61 -16.12 -1.16
N GLU A 57 7.59 -15.73 -0.42
CA GLU A 57 6.44 -14.99 -0.93
C GLU A 57 6.34 -13.65 -0.24
N ASP A 58 6.07 -12.62 -1.02
CA ASP A 58 5.81 -11.28 -0.53
C ASP A 58 4.41 -10.86 -0.97
N THR A 59 3.56 -10.54 0.00
CA THR A 59 2.12 -10.31 -0.23
C THR A 59 1.76 -8.89 0.15
N HIS A 60 1.19 -8.17 -0.81
CA HIS A 60 0.85 -6.76 -0.65
C HIS A 60 -0.63 -6.53 -0.90
N LEU A 61 -1.23 -5.67 -0.08
CA LEU A 61 -2.49 -5.04 -0.41
C LEU A 61 -2.25 -3.93 -1.43
N VAL A 62 -3.00 -3.94 -2.51
CA VAL A 62 -2.95 -2.90 -3.54
C VAL A 62 -4.12 -1.95 -3.35
N PHE A 63 -3.83 -0.66 -3.19
CA PHE A 63 -4.83 0.38 -3.27
C PHE A 63 -4.42 1.50 -4.22
N TYR A 64 -5.40 2.33 -4.58
CA TYR A 64 -5.13 3.59 -5.23
C TYR A 64 -5.95 4.73 -4.67
N VAL A 65 -5.38 5.94 -4.78
CA VAL A 65 -6.04 7.21 -4.48
C VAL A 65 -6.03 8.04 -5.76
N VAL A 66 -7.15 8.72 -6.05
CA VAL A 66 -7.23 9.69 -7.14
C VAL A 66 -7.23 11.08 -6.50
N LEU A 67 -6.20 11.87 -6.80
CA LEU A 67 -5.94 13.15 -6.16
C LEU A 67 -5.44 14.19 -7.15
N ASP A 68 -5.41 15.46 -6.74
CA ASP A 68 -4.69 16.49 -7.49
C ASP A 68 -3.19 16.23 -7.42
N ASP A 69 -2.49 16.41 -8.54
CA ASP A 69 -1.03 16.21 -8.62
C ASP A 69 -0.24 17.00 -7.56
N ALA A 70 -0.70 18.21 -7.24
CA ALA A 70 -0.11 19.05 -6.19
C ALA A 70 -0.16 18.44 -4.78
N ARG A 71 -1.02 17.44 -4.53
CA ARG A 71 -1.17 16.74 -3.25
C ARG A 71 -0.40 15.42 -3.20
N LEU A 72 0.36 15.08 -4.24
CA LEU A 72 1.11 13.82 -4.30
C LEU A 72 2.18 13.73 -3.19
N SER A 73 2.78 14.85 -2.80
CA SER A 73 3.74 14.89 -1.69
C SER A 73 3.10 14.56 -0.34
N GLU A 74 1.89 15.06 -0.09
CA GLU A 74 1.11 14.75 1.13
C GLU A 74 0.82 13.25 1.21
N LEU A 75 0.40 12.62 0.11
CA LEU A 75 0.20 11.17 0.07
C LEU A 75 1.51 10.43 0.36
N ARG A 76 2.64 10.90 -0.19
CA ARG A 76 3.95 10.27 0.06
C ARG A 76 4.36 10.35 1.53
N GLU A 77 4.09 11.47 2.21
CA GLU A 77 4.38 11.64 3.63
C GLU A 77 3.55 10.70 4.52
N ILE A 78 2.29 10.43 4.15
CA ILE A 78 1.42 9.47 4.87
C ILE A 78 1.91 8.02 4.72
N LEU A 79 2.56 7.69 3.60
CA LEU A 79 2.99 6.32 3.26
C LEU A 79 4.41 5.96 3.74
N LEU A 80 5.17 6.93 4.25
CA LEU A 80 6.54 6.75 4.74
C LEU A 80 6.56 6.57 6.27
#